data_AF-A0A936AE18-F1
#
_entry.id   AF-A0A936AE18-F1
#
_cell.length_a   1.000
_cell.length_b   1.000
_cell.length_c   1.000
_cell.angle_alpha   90.00
_cell.angle_beta   90.00
_cell.angle_gamma   90.00
#
_symmetry.space_group_name_H-M   'P 1'
#
loop_
_entity.id
_entity.type
_entity.pdbx_description
1 polymer ?
#
loop_
_entity_poly.entity_id
_entity_poly.type
_entity_poly.pdbx_seq_one_letter_code
_entity_poly.pdbx_strand_id
1 'polypeptide(L)'
;MNHPPRDTWLSRRLQALSDELSRHRVLWQHAAFRAPVLPWESDYPQLATRLRALTLAEAEALHGDPPASAALLAGWLPVDRWLSLAAVARARPRPLVAWPRAFARDVPGRKWAQIDAFVAVLRDQAELPCLEWCSGKAHLARALQQQWNGRRLSALERNPVLIAQGRELARRHGMLIDMQRCDVLDDEVLCHLAQPVHVVALHACGDLHLRLLRCAVAATLPAISCAPCCYHLGAAQHYQALSRAARASPLALGRGDLRTAVQETVTAPGHARRQRARMQQWQLGFDLLQREQRGIDEYLPPPSVSGAGDFAAYCRGAAQFLQIALPSAVALAGYESAGAERFRVVSALDLVRHRFRRLLELWLVLDRALFLADHGYRVEVTEFCARELTPRNLLIQARAG
;
A
#
# COMPACT_ATOMS: atom_id res chain seq x y z
N MET A 1 37.34 -0.24 -4.70
CA MET A 1 36.73 -0.69 -3.43
C MET A 1 35.68 -1.74 -3.78
N ASN A 2 35.92 -3.01 -3.44
CA ASN A 2 34.97 -4.09 -3.71
C ASN A 2 33.71 -3.88 -2.86
N HIS A 3 32.62 -3.42 -3.47
CA HIS A 3 31.32 -3.46 -2.83
C HIS A 3 30.94 -4.94 -2.59
N PRO A 4 30.49 -5.32 -1.38
CA PRO A 4 29.95 -6.65 -1.16
C PRO A 4 28.81 -6.92 -2.16
N PRO A 5 28.57 -8.18 -2.57
CA PRO A 5 27.52 -8.49 -3.53
C PRO A 5 26.20 -7.88 -3.06
N ARG A 6 25.44 -7.25 -3.98
CA ARG A 6 24.26 -6.41 -3.69
C ARG A 6 23.26 -7.10 -2.76
N ASP A 7 23.15 -8.42 -2.84
CA ASP A 7 22.27 -9.26 -2.02
C ASP A 7 22.62 -9.16 -0.52
N THR A 8 23.90 -9.00 -0.20
CA THR A 8 24.41 -8.80 1.17
C THR A 8 23.97 -7.45 1.75
N TRP A 9 23.78 -6.43 0.92
CA TRP A 9 23.26 -5.14 1.38
C TRP A 9 21.75 -5.20 1.61
N LEU A 10 21.00 -5.80 0.68
CA LEU A 10 19.55 -6.00 0.84
C LEU A 10 19.24 -6.82 2.11
N SER A 11 19.98 -7.91 2.34
CA SER A 11 19.82 -8.76 3.52
C SER A 11 20.13 -8.01 4.82
N ARG A 12 21.26 -7.29 4.91
CA ARG A 12 21.59 -6.47 6.09
C ARG A 12 20.54 -5.40 6.37
N ARG A 13 20.00 -4.77 5.31
CA ARG A 13 18.96 -3.76 5.46
C ARG A 13 17.63 -4.37 5.94
N LEU A 14 17.24 -5.54 5.43
CA LEU A 14 16.07 -6.26 5.93
C LEU A 14 16.25 -6.67 7.39
N GLN A 15 17.45 -7.11 7.80
CA GLN A 15 17.74 -7.41 9.21
C GLN A 15 17.59 -6.16 10.09
N ALA A 16 18.21 -5.04 9.71
CA ALA A 16 18.10 -3.80 10.47
C ALA A 16 16.64 -3.31 10.59
N LEU A 17 15.84 -3.42 9.52
CA LEU A 17 14.41 -3.14 9.58
C LEU A 17 13.67 -4.11 10.51
N SER A 18 14.01 -5.41 10.47
CA SER A 18 13.43 -6.42 11.36
C SER A 18 13.68 -6.09 12.83
N ASP A 19 14.89 -5.66 13.15
CA ASP A 19 15.30 -5.32 14.51
C ASP A 19 14.54 -4.08 15.01
N GLU A 20 14.46 -3.02 14.21
CA GLU A 20 13.71 -1.80 14.58
C GLU A 20 12.21 -2.07 14.71
N LEU A 21 11.62 -2.77 13.74
CA LEU A 21 10.19 -3.09 13.76
C LEU A 21 9.85 -3.98 14.96
N SER A 22 10.70 -4.95 15.28
CA SER A 22 10.49 -5.85 16.43
C SER A 22 10.69 -5.11 17.76
N ARG A 23 11.76 -4.32 17.91
CA ARG A 23 12.05 -3.56 19.13
C ARG A 23 10.93 -2.57 19.46
N HIS A 24 10.36 -1.94 18.44
CA HIS A 24 9.37 -0.88 18.61
C HIS A 24 7.92 -1.34 18.35
N ARG A 25 7.66 -2.66 18.38
CA ARG A 25 6.35 -3.26 18.10
C ARG A 25 5.18 -2.60 18.84
N VAL A 26 5.39 -2.28 20.12
CA VAL A 26 4.38 -1.64 20.97
C VAL A 26 3.89 -0.28 20.41
N LEU A 27 4.75 0.46 19.69
CA LEU A 27 4.44 1.78 19.14
C LEU A 27 3.53 1.75 17.90
N TRP A 28 3.51 0.63 17.16
CA TRP A 28 2.86 0.60 15.84
C TRP A 28 1.84 -0.52 15.62
N GLN A 29 1.88 -1.59 16.41
CA GLN A 29 0.95 -2.70 16.25
C GLN A 29 -0.42 -2.43 16.90
N HIS A 30 -0.45 -1.59 17.95
CA HIS A 30 -1.70 -1.16 18.58
C HIS A 30 -2.31 0.04 17.83
N ALA A 31 -3.59 -0.04 17.52
CA ALA A 31 -4.32 0.99 16.80
C ALA A 31 -5.11 1.88 17.77
N ALA A 32 -4.87 3.20 17.75
CA ALA A 32 -5.54 4.16 18.63
C ALA A 32 -7.08 4.10 18.54
N PHE A 33 -7.63 3.80 17.37
CA PHE A 33 -9.08 3.70 17.21
C PHE A 33 -9.70 2.50 17.97
N ARG A 34 -8.91 1.48 18.33
CA ARG A 34 -9.38 0.27 19.04
C ARG A 34 -9.24 0.34 20.55
N ALA A 35 -8.27 1.10 21.05
CA ALA A 35 -7.93 1.15 22.46
C ALA A 35 -7.98 2.60 22.96
N PRO A 36 -8.73 2.92 24.03
CA PRO A 36 -8.77 4.26 24.61
C PRO A 36 -7.39 4.76 25.10
N VAL A 37 -6.57 3.83 25.59
CA VAL A 37 -5.19 4.05 26.03
C VAL A 37 -4.29 3.02 25.35
N LEU A 38 -3.20 3.47 24.75
CA LEU A 38 -2.21 2.61 24.11
C LEU A 38 -1.15 2.18 25.12
N PRO A 39 -0.65 0.93 25.06
CA PRO A 39 0.32 0.43 26.04
C PRO A 39 1.59 1.29 26.15
N TRP A 40 2.09 1.79 25.01
CA TRP A 40 3.31 2.60 24.97
C TRP A 40 3.17 3.96 25.67
N GLU A 41 1.95 4.42 25.97
CA GLU A 41 1.77 5.71 26.65
C GLU A 41 2.37 5.71 28.06
N SER A 42 2.41 4.54 28.70
CA SER A 42 3.07 4.36 30.01
C SER A 42 4.60 4.42 29.90
N ASP A 43 5.16 3.92 28.78
CA ASP A 43 6.60 3.95 28.51
C ASP A 43 7.06 5.36 28.05
N TYR A 44 6.17 6.14 27.43
CA TYR A 44 6.44 7.48 26.90
C TYR A 44 5.40 8.52 27.36
N PRO A 45 5.30 8.81 28.67
CA PRO A 45 4.23 9.65 29.21
C PRO A 45 4.26 11.08 28.68
N GLN A 46 5.44 11.67 28.52
CA GLN A 46 5.59 13.02 27.99
C GLN A 46 5.14 13.13 26.53
N LEU A 47 5.46 12.12 25.71
CA LEU A 47 5.00 12.03 24.32
C LEU A 47 3.48 11.88 24.26
N ALA A 48 2.91 10.99 25.08
CA ALA A 48 1.47 10.79 25.18
C ALA A 48 0.75 12.08 25.56
N THR A 49 1.21 12.79 26.59
CA THR A 49 0.68 14.10 26.99
C THR A 49 0.78 15.11 25.86
N ARG A 50 1.94 15.22 25.18
CA ARG A 50 2.13 16.17 24.07
C ARG A 50 1.17 15.91 22.92
N LEU A 51 0.99 14.65 22.53
CA LEU A 51 0.10 14.26 21.44
C LEU A 51 -1.37 14.42 21.82
N ARG A 52 -1.77 14.05 23.04
CA ARG A 52 -3.14 14.25 23.54
C ARG A 52 -3.51 15.72 23.69
N ALA A 53 -2.55 16.62 23.82
CA ALA A 53 -2.78 18.07 23.83
C ALA A 53 -2.97 18.68 22.42
N LEU A 54 -2.68 17.96 21.33
CA LEU A 54 -2.83 18.49 19.97
C LEU A 54 -4.29 18.70 19.60
N THR A 55 -4.62 19.86 19.05
CA THR A 55 -5.89 20.07 18.37
C THR A 55 -5.99 19.18 17.12
N LEU A 56 -7.21 18.99 16.62
CA LEU A 56 -7.41 18.22 15.39
C LEU A 56 -6.68 18.86 14.20
N ALA A 57 -6.71 20.20 14.11
CA ALA A 57 -6.06 20.95 13.04
C ALA A 57 -4.54 20.77 13.05
N GLU A 58 -3.90 20.80 14.22
CA GLU A 58 -2.46 20.55 14.35
C GLU A 58 -2.11 19.11 13.96
N ALA A 59 -2.88 18.12 14.42
CA ALA A 59 -2.66 16.72 14.05
C ALA A 59 -2.79 16.51 12.53
N GLU A 60 -3.80 17.11 11.90
CA GLU A 60 -3.96 17.04 10.44
C GLU A 60 -2.83 17.74 9.67
N ALA A 61 -2.35 18.89 10.16
CA ALA A 61 -1.20 19.58 9.59
C ALA A 61 0.06 18.72 9.64
N LEU A 62 0.33 18.06 10.78
CA LEU A 62 1.47 17.14 10.94
C LEU A 62 1.36 15.89 10.05
N HIS A 63 0.16 15.35 9.81
CA HIS A 63 0.00 14.27 8.82
C HIS A 63 0.29 14.75 7.39
N GLY A 64 0.04 16.03 7.09
CA GLY A 64 0.34 16.67 5.81
C GLY A 64 1.81 17.07 5.63
N ASP A 65 2.57 17.20 6.72
CA ASP A 65 3.97 17.63 6.74
C ASP A 65 4.86 16.57 7.43
N PRO A 66 5.36 15.57 6.69
CA PRO A 66 6.18 14.51 7.24
C PRO A 66 7.47 15.01 7.92
N PRO A 67 8.23 15.99 7.38
CA PRO A 67 9.34 16.61 8.10
C PRO A 67 8.95 17.21 9.45
N ALA A 68 7.87 18.00 9.54
CA ALA A 68 7.43 18.57 10.80
C ALA A 68 6.98 17.49 11.81
N SER A 69 6.25 16.47 11.34
CA SER A 69 5.90 15.31 12.17
C SER A 69 7.11 14.55 12.66
N ALA A 70 8.16 14.39 11.85
CA ALA A 70 9.40 13.75 12.24
C ALA A 70 10.14 14.56 13.31
N ALA A 71 10.27 15.87 13.11
CA ALA A 71 10.93 16.77 14.06
C ALA A 71 10.24 16.77 15.43
N LEU A 72 8.89 16.79 15.46
CA LEU A 72 8.14 16.70 16.72
C LEU A 72 8.42 15.38 17.44
N LEU A 73 8.43 14.25 16.73
CA LEU A 73 8.62 12.93 17.35
C LEU A 73 10.07 12.61 17.74
N ALA A 74 11.05 13.29 17.13
CA ALA A 74 12.48 13.05 17.36
C ALA A 74 12.94 13.31 18.80
N GLY A 75 12.19 14.12 19.57
CA GLY A 75 12.49 14.35 20.99
C GLY A 75 12.31 13.12 21.90
N TRP A 76 11.58 12.11 21.43
CA TRP A 76 11.27 10.91 22.23
C TRP A 76 11.62 9.60 21.51
N LEU A 77 11.73 9.61 20.19
CA LEU A 77 11.85 8.42 19.35
C LEU A 77 13.06 8.54 18.42
N PRO A 78 13.71 7.42 18.02
CA PRO A 78 14.88 7.42 17.15
C PRO A 78 14.50 7.65 15.67
N VAL A 79 13.82 8.77 15.39
CA VAL A 79 13.22 9.08 14.09
C VAL A 79 14.27 9.16 12.98
N ASP A 80 15.44 9.78 13.23
CA ASP A 80 16.50 9.91 12.21
C ASP A 80 17.01 8.56 11.73
N ARG A 81 17.14 7.59 12.65
CA ARG A 81 17.51 6.22 12.32
C ARG A 81 16.46 5.55 11.44
N TRP A 82 15.18 5.73 11.76
CA TRP A 82 14.08 5.21 10.95
C TRP A 82 14.02 5.85 9.56
N LEU A 83 14.21 7.17 9.46
CA LEU A 83 14.26 7.87 8.17
C LEU A 83 15.42 7.37 7.31
N SER A 84 16.60 7.19 7.90
CA SER A 84 17.77 6.62 7.22
C SER A 84 17.49 5.20 6.71
N LEU A 85 16.90 4.33 7.56
CA LEU A 85 16.53 2.97 7.18
C LEU A 85 15.41 2.91 6.14
N ALA A 86 14.55 3.91 6.06
CA ALA A 86 13.47 4.03 5.09
C ALA A 86 13.92 4.61 3.74
N ALA A 87 15.10 5.24 3.66
CA ALA A 87 15.53 6.01 2.48
C ALA A 87 15.90 5.12 1.28
N VAL A 88 15.13 5.18 0.21
CA VAL A 88 15.39 4.42 -1.02
C VAL A 88 15.80 5.38 -2.13
N ALA A 89 16.81 5.00 -2.92
CA ALA A 89 17.26 5.82 -4.03
C ALA A 89 16.14 5.96 -5.08
N ARG A 90 15.93 7.18 -5.57
CA ARG A 90 15.02 7.43 -6.69
C ARG A 90 15.68 6.98 -8.00
N ALA A 91 14.94 6.21 -8.80
CA ALA A 91 15.36 5.84 -10.13
C ALA A 91 15.46 7.09 -11.02
N ARG A 92 16.46 7.12 -11.90
CA ARG A 92 16.63 8.23 -12.85
C ARG A 92 15.66 8.03 -14.01
N PRO A 93 14.67 8.93 -14.21
CA PRO A 93 13.77 8.83 -15.35
C PRO A 93 14.54 9.11 -16.64
N ARG A 94 14.27 8.32 -17.67
CA ARG A 94 14.71 8.60 -19.04
C ARG A 94 13.72 9.56 -19.71
N PRO A 95 14.17 10.39 -20.67
CA PRO A 95 13.27 11.14 -21.52
C PRO A 95 12.30 10.21 -22.24
N LEU A 96 11.02 10.57 -22.23
CA LEU A 96 9.96 9.89 -22.96
C LEU A 96 9.61 10.68 -24.23
N VAL A 97 9.21 9.96 -25.27
CA VAL A 97 8.59 10.56 -26.45
C VAL A 97 7.27 11.20 -26.04
N ALA A 98 6.92 12.33 -26.65
CA ALA A 98 5.70 13.05 -26.36
C ALA A 98 4.46 12.14 -26.47
N TRP A 99 3.59 12.20 -25.46
CA TRP A 99 2.39 11.39 -25.42
C TRP A 99 1.30 11.92 -26.35
N PRO A 100 0.63 11.05 -27.12
CA PRO A 100 -0.59 11.45 -27.81
C PRO A 100 -1.66 11.90 -26.80
N ARG A 101 -2.37 13.00 -27.09
CA ARG A 101 -3.41 13.58 -26.20
C ARG A 101 -4.45 12.57 -25.72
N ALA A 102 -4.74 11.56 -26.54
CA ALA A 102 -5.72 10.53 -26.23
C ALA A 102 -5.38 9.71 -24.97
N PHE A 103 -4.10 9.51 -24.66
CA PHE A 103 -3.67 8.70 -23.51
C PHE A 103 -4.12 9.31 -22.16
N ALA A 104 -3.83 10.59 -21.96
CA ALA A 104 -4.22 11.31 -20.75
C ALA A 104 -5.75 11.48 -20.64
N ARG A 105 -6.48 11.45 -21.76
CA ARG A 105 -7.95 11.46 -21.78
C ARG A 105 -8.54 10.12 -21.36
N ASP A 106 -7.97 9.00 -21.84
CA ASP A 106 -8.46 7.65 -21.53
C ASP A 106 -8.17 7.25 -20.07
N VAL A 107 -7.12 7.83 -19.47
CA VAL A 107 -6.72 7.65 -18.07
C VAL A 107 -6.51 9.02 -17.44
N PRO A 108 -7.54 9.65 -16.85
CA PRO A 108 -7.34 10.98 -16.31
C PRO A 108 -6.57 10.98 -14.98
N GLY A 109 -5.84 12.06 -14.77
CA GLY A 109 -5.23 12.42 -13.49
C GLY A 109 -4.13 11.47 -13.04
N ARG A 110 -4.16 11.09 -11.76
CA ARG A 110 -3.01 10.49 -11.09
C ARG A 110 -2.67 9.07 -11.55
N LYS A 111 -3.67 8.32 -12.04
CA LYS A 111 -3.41 7.00 -12.61
C LYS A 111 -2.50 7.12 -13.83
N TRP A 112 -2.68 8.15 -14.66
CA TRP A 112 -1.79 8.41 -15.80
C TRP A 112 -0.43 8.90 -15.37
N ALA A 113 -0.35 9.85 -14.44
CA ALA A 113 0.94 10.31 -13.93
C ALA A 113 1.78 9.16 -13.30
N GLN A 114 1.13 8.16 -12.70
CA GLN A 114 1.83 6.95 -12.23
C GLN A 114 2.36 6.08 -13.38
N ILE A 115 1.57 5.90 -14.45
CA ILE A 115 2.01 5.18 -15.65
C ILE A 115 3.19 5.91 -16.30
N ASP A 116 3.09 7.22 -16.50
CA ASP A 116 4.15 8.07 -17.05
C ASP A 116 5.47 7.92 -16.27
N ALA A 117 5.43 8.14 -14.96
CA ALA A 117 6.61 8.01 -14.10
C ALA A 117 7.17 6.58 -14.09
N PHE A 118 6.31 5.57 -14.08
CA PHE A 118 6.74 4.18 -14.12
C PHE A 118 7.46 3.84 -15.43
N VAL A 119 6.86 4.18 -16.59
CA VAL A 119 7.45 3.93 -17.91
C VAL A 119 8.80 4.66 -18.10
N ALA A 120 8.94 5.84 -17.50
CA ALA A 120 10.18 6.62 -17.52
C ALA A 120 11.36 5.94 -16.83
N VAL A 121 11.12 5.06 -15.86
CA VAL A 121 12.22 4.39 -15.12
C VAL A 121 12.43 2.93 -15.52
N LEU A 122 11.52 2.35 -16.30
CA LEU A 122 11.68 0.98 -16.77
C LEU A 122 12.85 0.85 -17.74
N ARG A 123 13.61 -0.24 -17.56
CA ARG A 123 14.65 -0.67 -18.50
C ARG A 123 13.97 -1.39 -19.65
N ASP A 124 14.09 -0.84 -20.85
CA ASP A 124 13.65 -1.55 -22.06
C ASP A 124 14.47 -2.82 -22.23
N GLN A 125 13.79 -3.96 -22.26
CA GLN A 125 14.37 -5.24 -22.65
C GLN A 125 14.07 -5.44 -24.14
N ALA A 126 14.79 -4.73 -25.00
CA ALA A 126 14.49 -4.63 -26.44
C ALA A 126 14.41 -5.99 -27.17
N GLU A 127 15.02 -7.03 -26.61
CA GLU A 127 15.05 -8.39 -27.16
C GLU A 127 13.94 -9.30 -26.62
N LEU A 128 13.25 -8.90 -25.55
CA LEU A 128 12.23 -9.73 -24.88
C LEU A 128 10.81 -9.25 -25.19
N PRO A 129 9.88 -10.12 -25.60
CA PRO A 129 8.45 -9.81 -25.53
C PRO A 129 8.08 -9.24 -24.16
N CYS A 130 7.11 -8.34 -24.11
CA CYS A 130 6.63 -7.76 -22.85
C CYS A 130 5.18 -8.15 -22.57
N LEU A 131 4.93 -8.54 -21.32
CA LEU A 131 3.61 -8.93 -20.82
C LEU A 131 3.20 -8.02 -19.65
N GLU A 132 2.07 -7.33 -19.79
CA GLU A 132 1.43 -6.60 -18.69
C GLU A 132 0.58 -7.56 -17.84
N TRP A 133 0.94 -7.66 -16.56
CA TRP A 133 0.24 -8.48 -15.57
C TRP A 133 -0.85 -7.66 -14.86
N CYS A 134 -2.06 -8.23 -14.75
CA CYS A 134 -3.26 -7.53 -14.23
C CYS A 134 -3.55 -6.23 -14.99
N SER A 135 -3.71 -6.34 -16.30
CA SER A 135 -3.67 -5.20 -17.22
C SER A 135 -4.90 -4.29 -17.19
N GLY A 136 -6.05 -4.72 -16.66
CA GLY A 136 -7.29 -3.96 -16.74
C GLY A 136 -7.66 -3.67 -18.20
N LYS A 137 -7.50 -2.40 -18.63
CA LYS A 137 -7.74 -1.98 -20.02
C LYS A 137 -6.44 -1.82 -20.83
N ALA A 138 -5.33 -2.40 -20.36
CA ALA A 138 -4.01 -2.37 -20.98
C ALA A 138 -3.43 -0.96 -21.19
N HIS A 139 -3.65 -0.04 -20.24
CA HIS A 139 -3.15 1.32 -20.37
C HIS A 139 -1.62 1.40 -20.24
N LEU A 140 -1.01 0.56 -19.40
CA LEU A 140 0.45 0.51 -19.28
C LEU A 140 1.06 -0.16 -20.52
N ALA A 141 0.49 -1.25 -21.05
CA ALA A 141 0.98 -1.89 -22.27
C ALA A 141 0.92 -0.93 -23.47
N ARG A 142 -0.17 -0.17 -23.62
CA ARG A 142 -0.26 0.89 -24.64
C ARG A 142 0.83 1.95 -24.46
N ALA A 143 1.08 2.37 -23.21
CA ALA A 143 2.09 3.39 -22.92
C ALA A 143 3.51 2.87 -23.20
N LEU A 144 3.77 1.61 -22.85
CA LEU A 144 5.03 0.92 -23.15
C LEU A 144 5.26 0.78 -24.65
N GLN A 145 4.25 0.34 -25.41
CA GLN A 145 4.34 0.24 -26.87
C GLN A 145 4.74 1.57 -27.52
N GLN A 146 4.11 2.67 -27.08
CA GLN A 146 4.40 4.00 -27.57
C GLN A 146 5.86 4.42 -27.32
N GLN A 147 6.43 3.98 -26.20
CA GLN A 147 7.79 4.35 -25.79
C GLN A 147 8.87 3.36 -26.23
N TRP A 148 8.49 2.16 -26.68
CA TRP A 148 9.38 1.08 -27.08
C TRP A 148 9.18 0.72 -28.55
N ASN A 149 9.14 1.72 -29.43
CA ASN A 149 9.18 1.56 -30.89
C ASN A 149 8.08 0.63 -31.47
N GLY A 150 6.86 0.67 -30.92
CA GLY A 150 5.72 -0.02 -31.53
C GLY A 150 5.71 -1.54 -31.36
N ARG A 151 6.54 -2.09 -30.46
CA ARG A 151 6.63 -3.53 -30.20
C ARG A 151 5.26 -4.11 -29.82
N ARG A 152 5.00 -5.35 -30.22
CA ARG A 152 3.81 -6.09 -29.78
C ARG A 152 3.92 -6.35 -28.27
N LEU A 153 2.86 -6.04 -27.52
CA LEU A 153 2.76 -6.38 -26.10
C LEU A 153 1.59 -7.30 -25.83
N SER A 154 1.76 -8.22 -24.89
CA SER A 154 0.70 -9.06 -24.36
C SER A 154 0.15 -8.47 -23.07
N ALA A 155 -1.11 -8.70 -22.76
CA ALA A 155 -1.76 -8.16 -21.56
C ALA A 155 -2.77 -9.16 -20.99
N LEU A 156 -2.58 -9.56 -19.73
CA LEU A 156 -3.46 -10.53 -19.06
C LEU A 156 -4.49 -9.79 -18.21
N GLU A 157 -5.76 -10.18 -18.33
CA GLU A 157 -6.86 -9.65 -17.52
C GLU A 157 -7.94 -10.72 -17.35
N ARG A 158 -8.64 -10.77 -16.21
CA ARG A 158 -9.70 -11.76 -15.97
C ARG A 158 -11.09 -11.26 -16.38
N ASN A 159 -11.32 -9.95 -16.29
CA ASN A 159 -12.63 -9.34 -16.52
C ASN A 159 -12.87 -9.14 -18.03
N PRO A 160 -13.84 -9.85 -18.64
CA PRO A 160 -14.10 -9.77 -20.07
C PRO A 160 -14.53 -8.37 -20.53
N VAL A 161 -15.19 -7.59 -19.67
CA VAL A 161 -15.60 -6.22 -19.98
C VAL A 161 -14.38 -5.30 -20.11
N LEU A 162 -13.40 -5.44 -19.22
CA LEU A 162 -12.17 -4.64 -19.29
C LEU A 162 -11.32 -5.02 -20.51
N ILE A 163 -11.27 -6.31 -20.86
CA ILE A 163 -10.61 -6.80 -22.08
C ILE A 163 -11.25 -6.19 -23.32
N ALA A 164 -12.58 -6.24 -23.45
CA ALA A 164 -13.28 -5.67 -24.59
C ALA A 164 -13.02 -4.16 -24.72
N GLN A 165 -13.06 -3.42 -23.60
CA GLN A 165 -12.76 -1.99 -23.58
C GLN A 165 -11.30 -1.69 -23.95
N GLY A 166 -10.35 -2.50 -23.47
CA GLY A 166 -8.93 -2.35 -23.79
C GLY A 166 -8.62 -2.66 -25.25
N ARG A 167 -9.21 -3.71 -25.82
CA ARG A 167 -9.09 -4.06 -27.26
C ARG A 167 -9.62 -2.94 -28.14
N GLU A 168 -10.77 -2.36 -27.78
CA GLU A 168 -11.33 -1.22 -28.51
C GLU A 168 -10.44 0.04 -28.40
N LEU A 169 -9.80 0.26 -27.25
CA LEU A 169 -8.81 1.33 -27.09
C LEU A 169 -7.55 1.09 -27.93
N ALA A 170 -7.05 -0.14 -27.99
CA ALA A 170 -5.88 -0.49 -28.80
C ALA A 170 -6.19 -0.33 -30.31
N ARG A 171 -7.33 -0.86 -30.77
CA ARG A 171 -7.82 -0.73 -32.16
C ARG A 171 -7.94 0.73 -32.59
N ARG A 172 -8.57 1.57 -31.76
CA ARG A 172 -8.73 3.01 -32.06
C ARG A 172 -7.41 3.77 -32.22
N HIS A 173 -6.33 3.30 -31.60
CA HIS A 173 -5.02 3.93 -31.68
C HIS A 173 -4.04 3.17 -32.60
N GLY A 174 -4.50 2.15 -33.33
CA GLY A 174 -3.64 1.34 -34.20
C GLY A 174 -2.55 0.57 -33.44
N MET A 175 -2.81 0.20 -32.18
CA MET A 175 -1.80 -0.40 -31.29
C MET A 175 -1.84 -1.93 -31.31
N LEU A 176 -0.65 -2.54 -31.32
CA LEU A 176 -0.44 -3.98 -31.34
C LEU A 176 -0.45 -4.57 -29.92
N ILE A 177 -1.60 -4.51 -29.26
CA ILE A 177 -1.78 -5.06 -27.90
C ILE A 177 -2.61 -6.33 -27.98
N ASP A 178 -2.01 -7.46 -27.62
CA ASP A 178 -2.72 -8.74 -27.50
C ASP A 178 -3.24 -8.92 -26.09
N MET A 179 -4.54 -8.64 -25.90
CA MET A 179 -5.21 -8.84 -24.61
C MET A 179 -5.81 -10.23 -24.51
N GLN A 180 -5.48 -10.96 -23.46
CA GLN A 180 -5.87 -12.35 -23.23
C GLN A 180 -6.62 -12.49 -21.92
N ARG A 181 -7.68 -13.31 -21.92
CA ARG A 181 -8.44 -13.61 -20.70
C ARG A 181 -7.67 -14.63 -19.88
N CYS A 182 -7.25 -14.24 -18.68
CA CYS A 182 -6.53 -15.11 -17.76
C CYS A 182 -6.77 -14.62 -16.33
N ASP A 183 -7.22 -15.49 -15.43
CA ASP A 183 -7.04 -15.23 -14.01
C ASP A 183 -5.62 -15.63 -13.63
N VAL A 184 -4.81 -14.63 -13.32
CA VAL A 184 -3.39 -14.82 -13.05
C VAL A 184 -3.11 -15.61 -11.77
N LEU A 185 -4.13 -15.79 -10.90
CA LEU A 185 -4.04 -16.63 -9.72
C LEU A 185 -4.11 -18.13 -10.05
N ASP A 186 -4.69 -18.49 -11.19
CA ASP A 186 -4.83 -19.87 -11.64
C ASP A 186 -3.53 -20.38 -12.29
N ASP A 187 -3.37 -21.70 -12.38
CA ASP A 187 -2.17 -22.33 -12.96
C ASP A 187 -2.09 -22.21 -14.48
N GLU A 188 -3.20 -21.92 -15.16
CA GLU A 188 -3.24 -21.64 -16.61
C GLU A 188 -2.32 -20.49 -17.01
N VAL A 189 -2.02 -19.57 -16.08
CA VAL A 189 -1.11 -18.44 -16.33
C VAL A 189 0.29 -18.88 -16.77
N LEU A 190 0.73 -20.08 -16.37
CA LEU A 190 2.04 -20.61 -16.72
C LEU A 190 2.21 -20.83 -18.22
N CYS A 191 1.12 -21.12 -18.95
CA CYS A 191 1.15 -21.23 -20.41
C CYS A 191 1.57 -19.91 -21.08
N HIS A 192 1.20 -18.77 -20.48
CA HIS A 192 1.59 -17.44 -20.97
C HIS A 192 3.04 -17.07 -20.64
N LEU A 193 3.71 -17.87 -19.81
CA LEU A 193 5.07 -17.68 -19.33
C LEU A 193 6.04 -18.73 -19.88
N ALA A 194 5.58 -19.60 -20.78
CA ALA A 194 6.37 -20.70 -21.34
C ALA A 194 7.55 -20.23 -22.23
N GLN A 195 7.49 -18.99 -22.72
CA GLN A 195 8.57 -18.38 -23.51
C GLN A 195 9.25 -17.27 -22.70
N PRO A 196 10.54 -16.98 -22.97
CA PRO A 196 11.23 -15.86 -22.35
C PRO A 196 10.48 -14.53 -22.56
N VAL A 197 10.06 -13.90 -21.47
CA VAL A 197 9.24 -12.68 -21.50
C VAL A 197 9.64 -11.74 -20.36
N HIS A 198 9.59 -10.43 -20.62
CA HIS A 198 9.67 -9.41 -19.58
C HIS A 198 8.25 -9.15 -19.04
N VAL A 199 8.02 -9.48 -17.77
CA VAL A 199 6.73 -9.21 -17.13
C VAL A 199 6.78 -7.88 -16.38
N VAL A 200 5.77 -7.04 -16.62
CA VAL A 200 5.62 -5.72 -15.99
C VAL A 200 4.31 -5.64 -15.18
N ALA A 201 4.36 -5.03 -14.00
CA ALA A 201 3.21 -4.89 -13.11
C ALA A 201 3.29 -3.60 -12.28
N LEU A 202 2.35 -2.67 -12.50
CA LEU A 202 2.24 -1.43 -11.70
C LEU A 202 1.17 -1.53 -10.59
N HIS A 203 0.10 -2.29 -10.84
CA HIS A 203 -1.05 -2.42 -9.92
C HIS A 203 -1.51 -3.87 -9.70
N ALA A 204 -0.57 -4.81 -9.74
CA ALA A 204 -0.83 -6.15 -9.23
C ALA A 204 -0.87 -6.06 -7.70
N CYS A 205 -2.06 -6.13 -7.11
CA CYS A 205 -2.30 -5.89 -5.68
C CYS A 205 -2.29 -7.19 -4.85
N GLY A 206 -1.66 -7.19 -3.68
CA GLY A 206 -1.69 -8.32 -2.75
C GLY A 206 -1.18 -9.64 -3.36
N ASP A 207 -2.00 -10.69 -3.32
CA ASP A 207 -1.63 -12.00 -3.87
C ASP A 207 -1.28 -11.97 -5.37
N LEU A 208 -1.80 -10.99 -6.13
CA LEU A 208 -1.54 -10.89 -7.56
C LEU A 208 -0.05 -10.66 -7.87
N HIS A 209 0.63 -9.82 -7.10
CA HIS A 209 2.08 -9.62 -7.28
C HIS A 209 2.90 -10.73 -6.63
N LEU A 210 2.40 -11.36 -5.55
CA LEU A 210 3.06 -12.54 -4.97
C LEU A 210 3.07 -13.71 -5.94
N ARG A 211 1.93 -13.96 -6.61
CA ARG A 211 1.79 -14.97 -7.64
C ARG A 211 2.71 -14.69 -8.83
N LEU A 212 2.77 -13.44 -9.31
CA LEU A 212 3.73 -13.03 -10.33
C LEU A 212 5.16 -13.44 -9.98
N LEU A 213 5.62 -13.14 -8.76
CA LEU A 213 7.00 -13.45 -8.35
C LEU A 213 7.26 -14.96 -8.30
N ARG A 214 6.30 -15.74 -7.78
CA ARG A 214 6.40 -17.21 -7.71
C ARG A 214 6.42 -17.84 -9.10
N CYS A 215 5.50 -17.43 -9.98
CA CYS A 215 5.46 -17.89 -11.37
C CYS A 215 6.74 -17.48 -12.12
N ALA A 216 7.24 -16.28 -11.88
CA ALA A 216 8.45 -15.81 -12.54
C ALA A 216 9.68 -16.66 -12.19
N VAL A 217 9.84 -17.02 -10.92
CA VAL A 217 10.88 -17.96 -10.48
C VAL A 217 10.66 -19.35 -11.06
N ALA A 218 9.44 -19.88 -11.00
CA ALA A 218 9.13 -21.22 -11.51
C ALA A 218 9.37 -21.36 -13.01
N ALA A 219 9.07 -20.31 -13.78
CA ALA A 219 9.29 -20.26 -15.23
C ALA A 219 10.66 -19.67 -15.60
N THR A 220 11.53 -19.37 -14.63
CA THR A 220 12.87 -18.76 -14.85
C THR A 220 12.83 -17.54 -15.77
N LEU A 221 11.85 -16.66 -15.56
CA LEU A 221 11.64 -15.51 -16.44
C LEU A 221 12.88 -14.62 -16.50
N PRO A 222 13.28 -14.14 -17.69
CA PRO A 222 14.51 -13.38 -17.85
C PRO A 222 14.47 -11.99 -17.21
N ALA A 223 13.28 -11.38 -17.08
CA ALA A 223 13.14 -10.03 -16.54
C ALA A 223 11.77 -9.79 -15.88
N ILE A 224 11.79 -9.02 -14.78
CA ILE A 224 10.61 -8.64 -14.01
C ILE A 224 10.71 -7.15 -13.65
N SER A 225 9.64 -6.40 -13.84
CA SER A 225 9.49 -5.04 -13.29
C SER A 225 8.16 -4.93 -12.54
N CYS A 226 8.20 -4.89 -11.21
CA CYS A 226 7.00 -4.92 -10.37
C CYS A 226 7.02 -3.80 -9.34
N ALA A 227 5.96 -2.98 -9.30
CA ALA A 227 5.65 -2.09 -8.18
C ALA A 227 4.56 -2.75 -7.31
N PRO A 228 4.94 -3.53 -6.28
CA PRO A 228 3.97 -4.21 -5.41
C PRO A 228 3.17 -3.19 -4.60
N CYS A 229 1.88 -3.46 -4.38
CA CYS A 229 1.03 -2.62 -3.56
C CYS A 229 -0.11 -3.41 -2.89
N CYS A 230 -0.77 -2.79 -1.91
CA CYS A 230 -1.93 -3.37 -1.22
C CYS A 230 -1.65 -4.73 -0.56
N TYR A 231 -0.54 -4.85 0.18
CA TYR A 231 -0.04 -6.09 0.78
C TYR A 231 -1.03 -6.88 1.67
N HIS A 232 -2.11 -6.25 2.13
CA HIS A 232 -3.13 -6.86 2.99
C HIS A 232 -4.27 -7.56 2.22
N LEU A 233 -4.33 -7.40 0.89
CA LEU A 233 -5.32 -8.06 0.03
C LEU A 233 -4.85 -9.49 -0.28
N GLY A 234 -5.73 -10.46 -0.14
CA GLY A 234 -5.41 -11.89 -0.31
C GLY A 234 -4.59 -12.50 0.84
N ALA A 235 -3.85 -11.67 1.59
CA ALA A 235 -3.06 -12.12 2.73
C ALA A 235 -3.87 -12.93 3.77
N ALA A 236 -3.29 -14.06 4.17
CA ALA A 236 -3.72 -14.85 5.32
C ALA A 236 -3.70 -14.02 6.62
N GLN A 237 -4.17 -14.61 7.72
CA GLN A 237 -4.16 -13.95 9.03
C GLN A 237 -2.74 -13.48 9.43
N HIS A 238 -1.73 -14.28 9.07
CA HIS A 238 -0.32 -14.00 9.25
C HIS A 238 0.40 -13.93 7.90
N TYR A 239 1.32 -12.98 7.79
CA TYR A 239 2.18 -12.85 6.61
C TYR A 239 3.15 -14.03 6.51
N GLN A 240 3.27 -14.60 5.32
CA GLN A 240 4.25 -15.65 5.03
C GLN A 240 5.44 -15.03 4.29
N ALA A 241 6.59 -15.00 4.96
CA ALA A 241 7.85 -14.54 4.39
C ALA A 241 8.29 -15.40 3.20
N LEU A 242 8.79 -14.76 2.14
CA LEU A 242 9.20 -15.44 0.90
C LEU A 242 10.68 -15.84 0.91
N SER A 243 11.54 -14.89 1.27
CA SER A 243 13.00 -15.04 1.26
C SER A 243 13.50 -15.83 2.46
N ARG A 244 14.68 -16.44 2.34
CA ARG A 244 15.36 -17.09 3.48
C ARG A 244 15.63 -16.09 4.61
N ALA A 245 16.07 -14.88 4.28
CA ALA A 245 16.38 -13.85 5.27
C ALA A 245 15.14 -13.41 6.08
N ALA A 246 14.01 -13.16 5.41
CA ALA A 246 12.79 -12.78 6.11
C ALA A 246 12.17 -13.95 6.90
N ARG A 247 12.32 -15.20 6.43
CA ARG A 247 11.91 -16.39 7.20
C ARG A 247 12.72 -16.59 8.49
N ALA A 248 13.98 -16.15 8.51
CA ALA A 248 14.82 -16.17 9.71
C ALA A 248 14.56 -14.98 10.66
N SER A 249 13.77 -13.99 10.23
CA SER A 249 13.44 -12.82 11.04
C SER A 249 12.42 -13.18 12.13
N PRO A 250 12.57 -12.66 13.37
CA PRO A 250 11.56 -12.81 14.43
C PRO A 250 10.32 -11.92 14.23
N LEU A 251 10.31 -11.10 13.18
CA LEU A 251 9.21 -10.19 12.90
C LEU A 251 7.97 -10.95 12.38
N ALA A 252 6.96 -11.04 13.23
CA ALA A 252 5.65 -11.59 12.86
C ALA A 252 4.69 -10.45 12.51
N LEU A 253 4.16 -10.47 11.27
CA LEU A 253 3.19 -9.48 10.79
C LEU A 253 1.82 -10.12 10.61
N GLY A 254 0.80 -9.51 11.19
CA GLY A 254 -0.59 -9.84 10.93
C GLY A 254 -1.18 -9.02 9.79
N ARG A 255 -2.38 -9.41 9.33
CA ARG A 255 -3.11 -8.67 8.28
C ARG A 255 -3.35 -7.19 8.62
N GLY A 256 -3.52 -6.86 9.90
CA GLY A 256 -3.65 -5.48 10.38
C GLY A 256 -2.40 -4.64 10.12
N ASP A 257 -1.21 -5.24 10.26
CA ASP A 257 0.08 -4.58 10.08
C ASP A 257 0.36 -4.31 8.59
N LEU A 258 0.01 -5.28 7.74
CA LEU A 258 0.05 -5.13 6.28
C LEU A 258 -0.88 -4.00 5.81
N ARG A 259 -1.99 -3.77 6.51
CA ARG A 259 -2.90 -2.65 6.21
C ARG A 259 -2.26 -1.33 6.63
N THR A 260 -1.56 -1.27 7.76
CA THR A 260 -0.80 -0.08 8.19
C THR A 260 0.18 0.36 7.12
N ALA A 261 0.93 -0.58 6.53
CA ALA A 261 1.90 -0.30 5.46
C ALA A 261 1.31 0.47 4.26
N VAL A 262 -0.02 0.42 4.04
CA VAL A 262 -0.67 1.05 2.88
C VAL A 262 -1.70 2.13 3.22
N GLN A 263 -1.89 2.45 4.50
CA GLN A 263 -2.96 3.34 5.00
C GLN A 263 -2.71 4.84 4.79
N GLU A 264 -1.87 5.23 3.84
CA GLU A 264 -1.56 6.62 3.59
C GLU A 264 -2.55 7.32 2.66
N THR A 265 -3.09 8.46 3.12
CA THR A 265 -4.21 9.19 2.49
C THR A 265 -3.81 10.52 1.85
N VAL A 266 -2.52 10.73 1.54
CA VAL A 266 -2.01 11.92 0.80
C VAL A 266 -2.73 12.12 -0.54
N THR A 267 -3.37 11.07 -1.01
CA THR A 267 -3.97 10.92 -2.33
C THR A 267 -5.48 11.20 -2.37
N ALA A 268 -6.14 11.71 -1.33
CA ALA A 268 -7.60 11.85 -1.35
C ALA A 268 -8.11 13.29 -1.53
N PRO A 269 -9.13 13.54 -2.38
CA PRO A 269 -9.77 14.85 -2.52
C PRO A 269 -10.34 15.38 -1.19
N GLY A 270 -10.39 16.71 -1.02
CA GLY A 270 -10.83 17.36 0.22
C GLY A 270 -12.24 16.99 0.69
N HIS A 271 -13.21 16.88 -0.23
CA HIS A 271 -14.58 16.46 0.14
C HIS A 271 -14.61 15.01 0.65
N ALA A 272 -13.87 14.10 0.00
CA ALA A 272 -13.75 12.71 0.40
C ALA A 272 -12.98 12.55 1.71
N ARG A 273 -12.07 13.48 2.05
CA ARG A 273 -11.45 13.56 3.38
C ARG A 273 -12.48 13.93 4.45
N ARG A 274 -13.28 14.97 4.24
CA ARG A 274 -14.31 15.42 5.21
C ARG A 274 -15.37 14.36 5.48
N GLN A 275 -15.90 13.73 4.42
CA GLN A 275 -16.89 12.66 4.59
C GLN A 275 -16.31 11.48 5.38
N ARG A 276 -15.08 11.05 5.06
CA ARG A 276 -14.41 9.97 5.82
C ARG A 276 -14.09 10.36 7.26
N ALA A 277 -13.75 11.62 7.52
CA ALA A 277 -13.54 12.10 8.89
C ALA A 277 -14.84 12.00 9.69
N ARG A 278 -15.96 12.49 9.15
CA ARG A 278 -17.29 12.38 9.79
C ARG A 278 -17.67 10.93 10.08
N MET A 279 -17.51 10.04 9.10
CA MET A 279 -17.80 8.62 9.29
C MET A 279 -16.91 7.98 10.37
N GLN A 280 -15.64 8.37 10.48
CA GLN A 280 -14.75 7.87 11.53
C GLN A 280 -15.12 8.41 12.91
N GLN A 281 -15.53 9.68 13.02
CA GLN A 281 -16.04 10.25 14.27
C GLN A 281 -17.28 9.49 14.74
N TRP A 282 -18.23 9.24 13.84
CA TRP A 282 -19.42 8.43 14.12
C TRP A 282 -19.07 7.00 14.50
N GLN A 283 -18.12 6.37 13.81
CA GLN A 283 -17.64 5.04 14.17
C GLN A 283 -17.05 5.00 15.59
N LEU A 284 -16.30 6.04 15.99
CA LEU A 284 -15.70 6.14 17.32
C LEU A 284 -16.74 6.46 18.40
N GLY A 285 -17.73 7.30 18.10
CA GLY A 285 -18.86 7.57 18.99
C GLY A 285 -19.70 6.33 19.22
N PHE A 286 -20.00 5.58 18.16
CA PHE A 286 -20.68 4.30 18.26
C PHE A 286 -19.85 3.24 19.00
N ASP A 287 -18.51 3.23 18.84
CA ASP A 287 -17.64 2.33 19.63
C ASP A 287 -17.74 2.61 21.13
N LEU A 288 -17.91 3.86 21.55
CA LEU A 288 -18.14 4.18 22.96
C LEU A 288 -19.52 3.67 23.42
N LEU A 289 -20.56 3.95 22.63
CA LEU A 289 -21.92 3.50 22.91
C LEU A 289 -21.99 1.97 23.04
N GLN A 290 -21.44 1.23 22.08
CA GLN A 290 -21.54 -0.23 22.05
C GLN A 290 -20.80 -0.90 23.22
N ARG A 291 -19.67 -0.35 23.68
CA ARG A 291 -18.93 -0.88 24.85
C ARG A 291 -19.77 -0.79 26.12
N GLU A 292 -20.38 0.38 26.33
CA GLU A 292 -21.24 0.64 27.48
C GLU A 292 -22.48 -0.26 27.45
N GLN A 293 -23.18 -0.34 26.31
CA GLN A 293 -24.39 -1.16 26.19
C GLN A 293 -24.12 -2.65 26.35
N ARG A 294 -22.93 -3.12 25.97
CA ARG A 294 -22.53 -4.53 26.14
C ARG A 294 -21.91 -4.83 27.50
N GLY A 295 -21.46 -3.80 28.24
CA GLY A 295 -20.61 -3.97 29.42
C GLY A 295 -19.24 -4.60 29.10
N ILE A 296 -18.77 -4.48 27.85
CA ILE A 296 -17.53 -5.11 27.37
C ILE A 296 -16.63 -4.04 26.77
N ASP A 297 -15.45 -3.82 27.39
CA ASP A 297 -14.45 -2.85 26.92
C ASP A 297 -13.57 -3.43 25.77
N GLU A 298 -14.23 -3.94 24.74
CA GLU A 298 -13.56 -4.48 23.54
C GLU A 298 -14.08 -3.81 22.27
N TYR A 299 -13.16 -3.55 21.35
CA TYR A 299 -13.48 -2.97 20.04
C TYR A 299 -14.28 -3.96 19.20
N LEU A 300 -15.51 -3.59 18.87
CA LEU A 300 -16.37 -4.34 17.94
C LEU A 300 -16.46 -3.58 16.62
N PRO A 301 -15.87 -4.10 15.52
CA PRO A 301 -15.89 -3.40 14.23
C PRO A 301 -17.33 -3.28 13.69
N PRO A 302 -17.87 -2.06 13.51
CA PRO A 302 -19.17 -1.89 12.87
C PRO A 302 -19.10 -2.13 11.35
N PRO A 303 -20.24 -2.41 10.71
CA PRO A 303 -20.29 -2.55 9.25
C PRO A 303 -19.99 -1.22 8.56
N SER A 304 -19.74 -1.28 7.24
CA SER A 304 -19.72 -0.07 6.41
C SER A 304 -21.14 0.44 6.22
N VAL A 305 -21.60 1.33 7.10
CA VAL A 305 -22.91 1.99 6.96
C VAL A 305 -22.79 3.11 5.93
N SER A 306 -23.35 2.90 4.74
CA SER A 306 -23.44 3.92 3.69
C SER A 306 -24.75 4.71 3.81
N GLY A 307 -24.71 6.02 3.52
CA GLY A 307 -25.92 6.83 3.37
C GLY A 307 -26.61 7.26 4.67
N ALA A 308 -25.95 7.12 5.82
CA ALA A 308 -26.44 7.70 7.07
C ALA A 308 -26.47 9.23 6.98
N GLY A 309 -27.65 9.83 7.17
CA GLY A 309 -27.84 11.29 7.15
C GLY A 309 -27.32 11.98 8.41
N ASP A 310 -27.41 11.29 9.55
CA ASP A 310 -26.97 11.76 10.87
C ASP A 310 -26.39 10.61 11.72
N PHE A 311 -25.86 10.96 12.89
CA PHE A 311 -25.27 10.00 13.83
C PHE A 311 -26.28 9.00 14.38
N ALA A 312 -27.53 9.41 14.57
CA ALA A 312 -28.57 8.53 15.09
C ALA A 312 -28.95 7.43 14.09
N ALA A 313 -29.09 7.77 12.81
CA ALA A 313 -29.28 6.82 11.72
C ALA A 313 -28.08 5.88 11.58
N TYR A 314 -26.86 6.40 11.72
CA TYR A 314 -25.66 5.58 11.76
C TYR A 314 -25.71 4.56 12.91
N CYS A 315 -26.01 5.00 14.13
CA CYS A 315 -26.08 4.13 15.30
C CYS A 315 -27.15 3.05 15.17
N ARG A 316 -28.36 3.39 14.68
CA ARG A 316 -29.43 2.41 14.45
C ARG A 316 -29.00 1.35 13.43
N GLY A 317 -28.41 1.76 12.30
CA GLY A 317 -27.94 0.83 11.28
C GLY A 317 -26.81 -0.08 11.78
N ALA A 318 -25.84 0.49 12.50
CA ALA A 318 -24.74 -0.28 13.08
C ALA A 318 -25.22 -1.25 14.17
N ALA A 319 -26.11 -0.81 15.06
CA ALA A 319 -26.68 -1.64 16.12
C ALA A 319 -27.56 -2.76 15.57
N GLN A 320 -28.37 -2.49 14.55
CA GLN A 320 -29.17 -3.52 13.87
C GLN A 320 -28.29 -4.62 13.29
N PHE A 321 -27.18 -4.24 12.62
CA PHE A 321 -26.25 -5.20 12.04
C PHE A 321 -25.52 -6.02 13.12
N LEU A 322 -25.10 -5.37 14.21
CA LEU A 322 -24.37 -6.01 15.31
C LEU A 322 -25.29 -6.69 16.34
N GLN A 323 -26.61 -6.64 16.13
CA GLN A 323 -27.63 -7.17 17.04
C GLN A 323 -27.50 -6.61 18.46
N ILE A 324 -27.21 -5.32 18.58
CA ILE A 324 -27.12 -4.60 19.85
C ILE A 324 -28.45 -3.89 20.09
N ALA A 325 -29.08 -4.16 21.23
CA ALA A 325 -30.24 -3.39 21.65
C ALA A 325 -29.79 -2.01 22.15
N LEU A 326 -30.23 -0.95 21.47
CA LEU A 326 -30.05 0.42 21.96
C LEU A 326 -31.28 0.83 22.78
N PRO A 327 -31.11 1.37 24.00
CA PRO A 327 -32.22 1.93 24.77
C PRO A 327 -32.95 3.04 23.98
N SER A 328 -34.26 3.16 24.20
CA SER A 328 -35.10 4.18 23.53
C SER A 328 -34.72 5.62 23.90
N ALA A 329 -34.08 5.82 25.06
CA ALA A 329 -33.71 7.12 25.62
C ALA A 329 -32.18 7.35 25.69
N VAL A 330 -31.38 6.81 24.77
CA VAL A 330 -29.93 7.07 24.73
C VAL A 330 -29.66 8.53 24.35
N ALA A 331 -28.85 9.22 25.17
CA ALA A 331 -28.35 10.57 24.88
C ALA A 331 -27.27 10.56 23.78
N LEU A 332 -27.67 10.29 22.54
CA LEU A 332 -26.78 10.10 21.38
C LEU A 332 -25.85 11.31 21.11
N ALA A 333 -26.29 12.53 21.42
CA ALA A 333 -25.46 13.73 21.25
C ALA A 333 -24.16 13.68 22.08
N GLY A 334 -24.21 13.07 23.28
CA GLY A 334 -23.02 12.88 24.10
C GLY A 334 -21.98 11.98 23.43
N TYR A 335 -22.44 10.86 22.84
CA TYR A 335 -21.56 9.95 22.11
C TYR A 335 -21.05 10.52 20.79
N GLU A 336 -21.83 11.37 20.10
CA GLU A 336 -21.35 12.05 18.89
C GLU A 336 -20.18 12.99 19.22
N SER A 337 -20.33 13.81 20.27
CA SER A 337 -19.28 14.71 20.76
C SER A 337 -18.05 13.93 21.25
N ALA A 338 -18.26 12.87 22.04
CA ALA A 338 -17.18 12.01 22.51
C ALA A 338 -16.47 11.28 21.35
N GLY A 339 -17.20 10.91 20.28
CA GLY A 339 -16.63 10.37 19.06
C GLY A 339 -15.75 11.36 18.31
N ALA A 340 -16.14 12.63 18.26
CA ALA A 340 -15.32 13.71 17.68
C ALA A 340 -14.05 13.96 18.48
N GLU A 341 -14.14 13.98 19.82
CA GLU A 341 -12.98 14.12 20.70
C GLU A 341 -12.04 12.91 20.59
N ARG A 342 -12.61 11.70 20.54
CA ARG A 342 -11.81 10.49 20.33
C ARG A 342 -11.13 10.50 18.97
N PHE A 343 -11.78 11.01 17.92
CA PHE A 343 -11.17 11.15 16.60
C PHE A 343 -9.96 12.11 16.61
N ARG A 344 -10.04 13.20 17.37
CA ARG A 344 -8.89 14.11 17.60
C ARG A 344 -7.72 13.36 18.23
N VAL A 345 -7.97 12.65 19.33
CA VAL A 345 -6.93 11.86 20.03
C VAL A 345 -6.34 10.78 19.12
N VAL A 346 -7.19 10.00 18.43
CA VAL A 346 -6.76 8.96 17.48
C VAL A 346 -5.88 9.57 16.39
N SER A 347 -6.28 10.71 15.82
CA SER A 347 -5.52 11.40 14.78
C SER A 347 -4.13 11.82 15.26
N ALA A 348 -4.02 12.29 16.51
CA ALA A 348 -2.74 12.67 17.10
C ALA A 348 -1.84 11.45 17.40
N LEU A 349 -2.38 10.42 18.06
CA LEU A 349 -1.63 9.21 18.42
C LEU A 349 -1.15 8.43 17.19
N ASP A 350 -1.94 8.43 16.12
CA ASP A 350 -1.57 7.78 14.85
C ASP A 350 -0.34 8.41 14.19
N LEU A 351 0.11 9.62 14.57
CA LEU A 351 1.38 10.21 14.08
C LEU A 351 2.57 9.27 14.34
N VAL A 352 2.61 8.64 15.52
CA VAL A 352 3.63 7.67 15.94
C VAL A 352 3.57 6.43 15.04
N ARG A 353 2.41 5.76 15.03
CA ARG A 353 2.20 4.55 14.23
C ARG A 353 2.49 4.77 12.75
N HIS A 354 2.14 5.94 12.22
CA HIS A 354 2.34 6.26 10.81
C HIS A 354 3.83 6.38 10.42
N ARG A 355 4.76 6.54 11.38
CA ARG A 355 6.21 6.52 11.08
C ARG A 355 6.69 5.17 10.61
N PHE A 356 6.00 4.10 11.01
CA PHE A 356 6.37 2.73 10.67
C PHE A 356 5.84 2.27 9.31
N ARG A 357 4.97 3.04 8.64
CA ARG A 357 4.37 2.64 7.35
C ARG A 357 5.42 2.34 6.30
N ARG A 358 6.39 3.25 6.12
CA ARG A 358 7.45 3.10 5.13
C ARG A 358 8.44 2.00 5.51
N LEU A 359 8.71 1.82 6.81
CA LEU A 359 9.55 0.73 7.30
C LEU A 359 8.92 -0.65 7.00
N LEU A 360 7.63 -0.80 7.31
CA LEU A 360 6.85 -2.01 7.02
C LEU A 360 6.78 -2.28 5.51
N GLU A 361 6.46 -1.26 4.72
CA GLU A 361 6.43 -1.38 3.26
C GLU A 361 7.78 -1.81 2.71
N LEU A 362 8.87 -1.15 3.13
CA LEU A 362 10.20 -1.46 2.65
C LEU A 362 10.63 -2.87 3.07
N TRP A 363 10.32 -3.30 4.29
CA TRP A 363 10.59 -4.68 4.73
C TRP A 363 9.88 -5.70 3.83
N LEU A 364 8.61 -5.46 3.50
CA LEU A 364 7.83 -6.32 2.59
C LEU A 364 8.39 -6.33 1.16
N VAL A 365 8.86 -5.19 0.65
CA VAL A 365 9.50 -5.10 -0.67
C VAL A 365 10.86 -5.81 -0.68
N LEU A 366 11.66 -5.65 0.39
CA LEU A 366 12.95 -6.32 0.51
C LEU A 366 12.81 -7.83 0.64
N ASP A 367 11.78 -8.34 1.32
CA ASP A 367 11.48 -9.78 1.34
C ASP A 367 11.25 -10.32 -0.08
N ARG A 368 10.48 -9.60 -0.90
CA ARG A 368 10.22 -9.96 -2.31
C ARG A 368 11.45 -9.86 -3.18
N ALA A 369 12.26 -8.81 -3.00
CA ALA A 369 13.50 -8.63 -3.71
C ALA A 369 14.51 -9.73 -3.37
N LEU A 370 14.66 -10.06 -2.09
CA LEU A 370 15.53 -11.14 -1.62
C LEU A 370 15.02 -12.51 -2.03
N PHE A 371 13.70 -12.72 -2.15
CA PHE A 371 13.15 -13.95 -2.70
C PHE A 371 13.61 -14.17 -4.15
N LEU A 372 13.58 -13.13 -4.99
CA LEU A 372 14.14 -13.21 -6.34
C LEU A 372 15.66 -13.45 -6.31
N ALA A 373 16.40 -12.74 -5.45
CA ALA A 373 17.85 -12.92 -5.32
C ALA A 373 18.23 -14.35 -4.86
N ASP A 374 17.47 -14.93 -3.92
CA ASP A 374 17.62 -16.32 -3.48
C ASP A 374 17.49 -17.33 -4.64
N HIS A 375 16.83 -16.93 -5.74
CA HIS A 375 16.63 -17.74 -6.95
C HIS A 375 17.46 -17.24 -8.14
N GLY A 376 18.60 -16.57 -7.87
CA GLY A 376 19.59 -16.24 -8.88
C GLY A 376 19.31 -14.97 -9.69
N TYR A 377 18.33 -14.15 -9.30
CA TYR A 377 18.09 -12.87 -9.95
C TYR A 377 19.02 -11.78 -9.43
N ARG A 378 19.48 -10.91 -10.32
CA ARG A 378 20.06 -9.61 -9.95
C ARG A 378 18.92 -8.62 -9.75
N VAL A 379 18.80 -8.08 -8.54
CA VAL A 379 17.65 -7.26 -8.14
C VAL A 379 18.04 -5.83 -7.80
N GLU A 380 17.16 -4.90 -8.12
CA GLU A 380 17.25 -3.49 -7.77
C GLU A 380 15.91 -3.00 -7.20
N VAL A 381 15.98 -2.23 -6.11
CA VAL A 381 14.81 -1.61 -5.47
C VAL A 381 15.01 -0.10 -5.47
N THR A 382 14.08 0.62 -6.10
CA THR A 382 14.15 2.07 -6.27
C THR A 382 12.79 2.72 -6.07
N GLU A 383 12.77 4.02 -5.82
CA GLU A 383 11.54 4.82 -5.97
C GLU A 383 11.34 5.20 -7.43
N PHE A 384 10.19 4.86 -8.02
CA PHE A 384 9.89 5.20 -9.42
C PHE A 384 9.23 6.58 -9.59
N CYS A 385 8.67 7.15 -8.52
CA CYS A 385 8.03 8.46 -8.55
C CYS A 385 8.02 9.13 -7.18
N ALA A 386 7.51 10.36 -7.12
CA ALA A 386 7.34 11.09 -5.88
C ALA A 386 6.21 10.54 -5.01
N ARG A 387 6.40 10.59 -3.68
CA ARG A 387 5.47 10.03 -2.70
C ARG A 387 4.07 10.68 -2.77
N GLU A 388 4.03 11.94 -3.16
CA GLU A 388 2.80 12.74 -3.32
C GLU A 388 1.93 12.18 -4.46
N LEU A 389 2.54 11.57 -5.48
CA LEU A 389 1.83 10.92 -6.57
C LEU A 389 1.23 9.59 -6.13
N THR A 390 2.05 8.74 -5.51
CA THR A 390 1.62 7.53 -4.81
C THR A 390 2.62 7.20 -3.70
N PRO A 391 2.16 6.95 -2.47
CA PRO A 391 3.06 6.53 -1.40
C PRO A 391 3.68 5.14 -1.67
N ARG A 392 2.97 4.31 -2.45
CA ARG A 392 3.44 3.00 -2.90
C ARG A 392 4.26 3.18 -4.17
N ASN A 393 5.41 3.83 -4.03
CA ASN A 393 6.30 4.24 -5.11
C ASN A 393 7.54 3.34 -5.26
N LEU A 394 7.61 2.19 -4.58
CA LEU A 394 8.73 1.27 -4.71
C LEU A 394 8.58 0.37 -5.93
N LEU A 395 9.66 0.25 -6.70
CA LEU A 395 9.79 -0.60 -7.87
C LEU A 395 10.88 -1.63 -7.62
N ILE A 396 10.56 -2.90 -7.87
CA ILE A 396 11.50 -4.02 -7.96
C ILE A 396 11.79 -4.24 -9.45
N GLN A 397 13.05 -4.14 -9.85
CA GLN A 397 13.53 -4.61 -11.15
C GLN A 397 14.45 -5.80 -10.94
N ALA A 398 14.19 -6.90 -11.63
CA ALA A 398 14.99 -8.11 -11.53
C ALA A 398 15.31 -8.68 -12.90
N ARG A 399 16.51 -9.23 -13.05
CA ARG A 399 16.95 -9.96 -14.25
C ARG A 399 17.57 -11.28 -13.84
N ALA A 400 17.29 -12.35 -14.59
CA ALA A 400 17.97 -13.62 -14.40
C ALA A 400 19.50 -13.42 -14.55
N GLY A 401 20.27 -14.10 -13.69
CA GLY A 401 21.69 -13.87 -13.43
C GLY A 401 22.64 -14.20 -14.56
#